data_AF-A0A2X3CLD0-F1
#
_entry.id   AF-A0A2X3CLD0-F1
#
_cell.length_a   1.000
_cell.length_b   1.000
_cell.length_c   1.000
_cell.angle_alpha   90.00
_cell.angle_beta   90.00
_cell.angle_gamma   90.00
#
_symmetry.space_group_name_H-M   'P 1'
#
loop_
_entity.id
_entity.type
_entity.pdbx_description
1 polymer ?
#
loop_
_entity_poly.entity_id
_entity_poly.type
_entity_poly.pdbx_seq_one_letter_code
_entity_poly.pdbx_strand_id
1 'polypeptide(L)' 'MRLIGLTGGVFNFVGGLGGITVPLVIGYLAQDYGFGPALVYISVVALIGALSYILLVGDVKRVG' A
#
# COMPACT_ATOMS: atom_id res chain seq x y z
N MET A 1 4.79 0.10 -25.90
CA MET A 1 3.96 -1.03 -25.42
C MET A 1 4.65 -2.01 -24.46
N ARG A 2 5.90 -2.47 -24.68
CA ARG A 2 6.56 -3.47 -23.79
C ARG A 2 6.67 -3.05 -22.31
N LEU A 3 6.91 -1.77 -22.01
CA LEU A 3 7.01 -1.30 -20.63
C LEU A 3 5.66 -1.19 -19.92
N ILE A 4 4.56 -0.92 -20.63
CA ILE A 4 3.22 -0.78 -20.03
C ILE A 4 2.77 -2.11 -19.41
N GLY A 5 3.05 -3.24 -20.07
CA GLY A 5 2.74 -4.57 -19.55
C GLY A 5 3.60 -4.96 -18.33
N LEU A 6 4.90 -4.65 -18.35
CA LEU A 6 5.80 -4.92 -17.22
C LEU A 6 5.42 -4.06 -16.00
N THR A 7 5.23 -2.75 -16.21
CA THR A 7 4.81 -1.81 -15.18
C THR A 7 3.44 -2.20 -14.60
N GLY A 8 2.46 -2.56 -15.43
CA GLY A 8 1.16 -3.06 -14.98
C GLY A 8 1.26 -4.36 -14.18
N GLY A 9 2.11 -5.30 -14.60
CA GLY A 9 2.38 -6.54 -13.88
C GLY A 9 2.99 -6.31 -12.49
N VAL A 10 3.96 -5.39 -12.38
CA VAL A 10 4.57 -5.01 -11.10
C VAL A 10 3.56 -4.33 -10.18
N PHE A 11 2.72 -3.42 -10.69
CA PHE A 11 1.66 -2.81 -9.88
C PHE A 11 0.64 -3.85 -9.38
N ASN A 12 0.28 -4.83 -10.20
CA ASN A 12 -0.61 -5.91 -9.79
C ASN A 12 0.02 -6.80 -8.72
N PHE A 13 1.31 -7.11 -8.86
CA PHE A 13 2.06 -7.90 -7.87
C PHE A 13 2.15 -7.18 -6.52
N VAL A 14 2.54 -5.90 -6.50
CA VAL A 14 2.64 -5.12 -5.25
C VAL A 14 1.28 -4.91 -4.61
N GLY A 15 0.25 -4.58 -5.42
CA GLY A 15 -1.12 -4.43 -4.94
C GLY A 15 -1.71 -5.73 -4.38
N GLY A 16 -1.47 -6.85 -5.08
CA GLY A 16 -1.90 -8.18 -4.66
C GLY A 16 -1.19 -8.64 -3.39
N LEU A 17 0.12 -8.42 -3.29
CA LEU A 17 0.88 -8.68 -2.05
C LEU A 17 0.34 -7.86 -0.89
N GLY A 18 0.15 -6.56 -1.08
CA GLY A 18 -0.45 -5.69 -0.05
C GLY A 18 -1.83 -6.19 0.40
N GLY A 19 -2.66 -6.61 -0.56
CA GLY A 19 -3.99 -7.17 -0.29
C GLY A 19 -3.98 -8.49 0.50
N ILE A 20 -2.90 -9.28 0.45
CA ILE A 20 -2.76 -10.53 1.21
C ILE A 20 -2.07 -10.28 2.57
N THR A 21 -1.01 -9.48 2.57
CA THR A 21 -0.20 -9.24 3.78
C THR A 21 -0.96 -8.42 4.81
N VAL A 22 -1.73 -7.41 4.40
CA VAL A 22 -2.46 -6.53 5.33
C VAL A 22 -3.50 -7.30 6.18
N PRO A 23 -4.41 -8.10 5.61
CA PRO A 23 -5.34 -8.92 6.40
C PRO A 23 -4.63 -9.92 7.31
N LEU A 24 -3.52 -10.49 6.87
CA LEU A 24 -2.76 -11.47 7.64
C LEU A 24 -2.17 -10.83 8.90
N VAL A 25 -1.50 -9.68 8.76
CA VAL A 25 -0.96 -8.91 9.89
C VAL A 25 -2.07 -8.42 10.82
N ILE A 26 -3.17 -7.90 10.26
CA ILE A 26 -4.33 -7.46 11.05
C ILE A 26 -4.94 -8.63 11.83
N GLY A 27 -5.06 -9.80 11.21
CA GLY A 27 -5.59 -11.01 11.85
C GLY A 27 -4.74 -11.43 13.04
N TYR A 28 -3.42 -11.48 12.88
CA TYR A 28 -2.49 -11.77 13.99
C TYR A 28 -2.57 -10.73 15.11
N LEU A 29 -2.55 -9.43 14.78
CA LEU A 29 -2.64 -8.37 15.78
C LEU A 29 -3.98 -8.39 16.52
N ALA A 30 -5.08 -8.63 15.81
CA ALA A 30 -6.41 -8.69 16.39
C ALA A 30 -6.59 -9.91 17.31
N GLN A 31 -5.94 -11.04 17.00
CA GLN A 31 -6.02 -12.26 17.79
C GLN A 31 -5.28 -12.14 19.14
N ASP A 32 -4.06 -11.61 19.13
CA ASP A 32 -3.21 -11.59 20.33
C ASP A 32 -3.37 -10.32 21.18
N TYR A 33 -3.69 -9.18 20.55
CA TYR A 33 -3.70 -7.86 21.20
C TYR A 33 -5.03 -7.09 21.05
N GLY A 34 -6.02 -7.68 20.36
CA GLY A 34 -7.29 -7.04 20.05
C GLY A 34 -7.24 -6.05 18.88
N PHE A 35 -8.40 -5.50 18.50
CA PHE A 35 -8.53 -4.67 17.29
C PHE A 35 -7.83 -3.30 17.37
N GLY A 36 -7.46 -2.82 18.56
CA GLY A 36 -6.79 -1.53 18.75
C GLY A 36 -5.49 -1.40 17.94
N PRO A 37 -4.46 -2.22 18.20
CA PRO A 37 -3.21 -2.17 17.45
C PRO A 37 -3.36 -2.46 15.95
N ALA A 38 -4.35 -3.26 15.55
CA ALA A 38 -4.65 -3.49 14.13
C ALA A 38 -5.12 -2.21 13.41
N LEU A 39 -5.96 -1.39 14.06
CA LEU A 39 -6.39 -0.10 13.53
C LEU A 39 -5.24 0.90 13.45
N VAL A 40 -4.33 0.89 14.43
CA VAL A 40 -3.13 1.74 14.41
C VAL A 40 -2.22 1.33 13.26
N TYR A 41 -2.00 0.03 13.05
CA TYR A 41 -1.20 -0.48 11.94
C TYR A 41 -1.71 -0.01 10.58
N ILE A 42 -3.00 -0.21 10.28
CA ILE A 42 -3.54 0.20 8.99
C ILE A 42 -3.53 1.72 8.81
N SER A 43 -3.73 2.48 9.89
CA SER A 43 -3.66 3.95 9.87
C SER A 43 -2.27 4.45 9.53
N VAL A 44 -1.23 3.84 10.10
CA VAL A 44 0.18 4.16 9.80
C VAL A 44 0.54 3.76 8.37
N VAL A 45 0.11 2.58 7.90
CA VAL A 45 0.33 2.15 6.52
C VAL A 45 -0.34 3.11 5.53
N ALA A 46 -1.58 3.54 5.81
CA ALA A 46 -2.28 4.53 5.00
C ALA A 46 -1.56 5.89 4.99
N LEU A 47 -1.06 6.34 6.15
CA LEU A 47 -0.29 7.58 6.25
C LEU A 47 1.02 7.49 5.46
N ILE A 48 1.76 6.38 5.56
CA ILE A 48 2.98 6.15 4.77
C ILE A 48 2.65 6.12 3.28
N GLY A 49 1.55 5.50 2.87
CA GLY A 49 1.08 5.50 1.49
C GLY A 49 0.76 6.91 0.98
N ALA A 50 0.07 7.70 1.79
CA ALA A 50 -0.25 9.09 1.48
C ALA A 50 1.02 9.96 1.41
N LEU A 51 1.94 9.82 2.38
CA LEU A 51 3.22 10.53 2.38
C LEU A 51 4.11 10.12 1.22
N SER A 52 4.16 8.82 0.90
CA SER A 52 4.87 8.30 -0.27
C SER A 52 4.34 8.98 -1.54
N TYR A 53 3.02 9.05 -1.70
CA TYR A 53 2.44 9.76 -2.84
C TYR A 53 2.80 11.26 -2.83
N ILE A 54 2.58 11.96 -1.72
CA ILE A 54 2.81 13.41 -1.63
C ILE A 54 4.29 13.78 -1.83
N LEU A 55 5.22 13.00 -1.28
CA LEU A 55 6.66 13.29 -1.31
C LEU A 55 7.36 12.78 -2.57
N LEU A 56 7.02 11.60 -3.09
CA LEU A 56 7.67 11.05 -4.28
C LEU A 56 7.04 11.52 -5.58
N VAL A 57 5.72 11.74 -5.64
CA VAL A 57 5.06 12.05 -6.92
C VAL A 57 5.36 13.48 -7.37
N GLY A 58 5.74 14.39 -6.46
CA GLY A 58 6.17 15.74 -6.80
C GLY A 58 5.16 16.49 -7.68
N ASP A 59 5.61 17.51 -8.42
CA ASP A 59 4.75 18.20 -9.39
C ASP A 59 4.27 17.23 -10.47
N VAL A 60 2.94 17.03 -10.53
CA VAL A 60 2.28 16.37 -11.65
C VAL A 60 2.42 17.29 -12.88
N LYS A 61 3.59 17.26 -13.52
CA LYS A 61 3.80 17.88 -14.82
C LYS A 61 2.86 17.17 -15.78
N ARG A 62 1.76 17.85 -16.11
CA ARG A 62 0.85 17.49 -17.19
C ARG A 62 1.70 17.33 -18.45
N VAL A 63 2.00 16.09 -18.82
CA VAL A 63 2.62 15.76 -20.11
C VAL A 63 1.54 16.03 -21.15
N GLY A 64 1.57 17.25 -21.69
CA GLY A 64 0.96 17.58 -22.97
C GLY A 64 1.81 17.01 -24.10
#